data_AF-A0A920BTA6-F1
#
_entry.id   AF-A0A920BTA6-F1
#
_cell.length_a   1.000
_cell.length_b   1.000
_cell.length_c   1.000
_cell.angle_alpha   90.00
_cell.angle_beta   90.00
_cell.angle_gamma   90.00
#
_symmetry.space_group_name_H-M   'P 1'
#
loop_
_entity.id
_entity.type
_entity.pdbx_description
1 polymer ?
#
loop_
_entity_poly.entity_id
_entity_poly.type
_entity_poly.pdbx_seq_one_letter_code
_entity_poly.pdbx_strand_id
1 'polypeptide(L)'
;MGKLIHLLKTEEYIRKSQTQLKRLKESDMVIIDDLMYMAMDQREVNLLFHLINYLYERSSIILTSNKGPEEWGELLGDQGITTAILDRLLHRVEVIQLNENDSYRIKHRTTIFGKESVQKLISIKCSKLLDGYKYLKQINLARTTGDKW
;
A
#
# COMPACT_ATOMS: atom_id res chain seq x y z
N MET A 1 0.65 2.91 -8.46
CA MET A 1 1.40 1.66 -8.81
C MET A 1 1.08 0.97 -10.17
N GLY A 2 -0.17 0.68 -10.54
CA GLY A 2 -0.47 -0.20 -11.70
C GLY A 2 0.14 0.21 -13.07
N LYS A 3 0.26 1.51 -13.34
CA LYS A 3 0.95 2.02 -14.54
C LYS A 3 2.44 1.66 -14.55
N LEU A 4 3.13 1.75 -13.42
CA LEU A 4 4.56 1.43 -13.33
C LEU A 4 4.80 -0.05 -13.59
N ILE A 5 4.01 -0.93 -12.97
CA ILE A 5 4.07 -2.37 -13.23
C ILE A 5 3.81 -2.68 -14.70
N HIS A 6 2.81 -2.06 -15.32
CA HIS A 6 2.55 -2.24 -16.74
C HIS A 6 3.75 -1.84 -17.61
N LEU A 7 4.41 -0.72 -17.30
CA LEU A 7 5.62 -0.30 -18.01
C LEU A 7 6.74 -1.34 -17.85
N LEU A 8 7.00 -1.81 -16.63
CA LEU A 8 8.01 -2.84 -16.35
C LEU A 8 7.72 -4.16 -17.08
N LYS A 9 6.48 -4.63 -17.04
CA LYS A 9 6.05 -5.86 -17.72
C LYS A 9 6.18 -5.78 -19.25
N THR A 10 6.06 -4.59 -19.82
CA THR A 10 6.05 -4.37 -21.28
C THR A 10 7.35 -3.77 -21.82
N GLU A 11 8.37 -3.58 -20.98
CA GLU A 11 9.68 -3.00 -21.37
C GLU A 11 10.30 -3.77 -22.55
N GLU A 12 10.18 -5.09 -22.58
CA GLU A 12 10.81 -5.91 -23.62
C GLU A 12 10.17 -5.73 -25.01
N TYR A 13 8.85 -5.47 -25.06
CA TYR A 13 8.09 -5.53 -26.31
C TYR A 13 7.58 -4.17 -26.80
N ILE A 14 7.42 -3.19 -25.91
CA ILE A 14 6.83 -1.89 -26.24
C ILE A 14 7.88 -0.79 -26.17
N ARG A 15 8.22 -0.21 -27.33
CA ARG A 15 9.18 0.90 -27.44
C ARG A 15 8.81 2.13 -26.61
N LYS A 16 7.50 2.40 -26.48
CA LYS A 16 7.00 3.48 -25.61
C LYS A 16 7.35 3.22 -24.14
N SER A 17 7.19 1.98 -23.66
CA SER A 17 7.54 1.57 -22.30
C SER A 17 9.05 1.68 -22.07
N GLN A 18 9.87 1.23 -23.03
CA GLN A 18 11.33 1.40 -22.98
C GLN A 18 11.75 2.86 -22.83
N THR A 19 11.15 3.75 -23.63
CA THR A 19 11.47 5.18 -23.59
C THR A 19 11.08 5.81 -22.26
N GLN A 20 9.92 5.43 -21.71
CA GLN A 20 9.45 5.93 -20.42
C GLN A 20 10.29 5.40 -19.25
N LEU A 21 10.64 4.11 -19.27
CA LEU A 21 11.48 3.50 -18.24
C LEU A 21 12.92 3.99 -18.30
N LYS A 22 13.47 4.21 -19.49
CA LYS A 22 14.78 4.84 -19.65
C LYS A 22 14.80 6.22 -18.98
N ARG A 23 13.80 7.06 -19.29
CA ARG A 23 13.65 8.37 -18.65
C ARG A 23 13.52 8.27 -17.13
N LEU A 24 12.73 7.31 -16.63
CA LEU A 24 12.58 7.07 -15.19
C LEU A 24 13.92 6.67 -14.52
N LYS A 25 14.67 5.77 -15.17
CA LYS A 25 15.97 5.27 -14.70
C LYS A 25 17.06 6.36 -14.74
N GLU A 26 17.00 7.27 -15.69
CA GLU A 26 17.95 8.38 -15.84
C GLU A 26 17.60 9.62 -15.00
N SER A 27 16.45 9.63 -14.31
CA SER A 27 16.06 10.73 -13.44
C SER A 27 16.90 10.78 -12.15
N ASP A 28 17.29 11.99 -11.73
CA ASP A 28 17.96 12.22 -10.43
C ASP A 28 17.02 11.95 -9.24
N MET A 29 15.71 12.08 -9.45
CA MET A 29 14.68 11.83 -8.45
C MET A 29 13.49 11.04 -9.03
N VAL A 30 13.03 10.04 -8.28
CA VAL A 30 11.88 9.21 -8.62
C VAL A 30 10.88 9.21 -7.47
N ILE A 31 9.62 9.48 -7.78
CA ILE A 31 8.51 9.41 -6.82
C ILE A 31 7.64 8.21 -7.18
N ILE A 32 7.49 7.27 -6.24
CA ILE A 32 6.62 6.10 -6.39
C ILE A 32 5.48 6.24 -5.39
N ASP A 33 4.28 6.46 -5.94
CA ASP A 33 3.07 6.71 -5.17
C ASP A 33 2.20 5.45 -5.03
N ASP A 34 1.55 5.32 -3.88
CA ASP A 34 0.65 4.21 -3.49
C ASP A 34 1.32 2.83 -3.60
N LEU A 35 2.50 2.69 -3.00
CA LEU A 35 3.26 1.45 -2.97
C LEU A 35 2.58 0.45 -1.99
N MET A 36 2.48 -0.82 -2.41
CA MET A 36 1.84 -1.92 -1.67
C MET A 36 0.35 -1.77 -1.35
N TYR A 37 -0.42 -1.00 -2.12
CA TYR A 37 -1.88 -0.96 -1.91
C TYR A 37 -2.59 -2.29 -2.23
N MET A 38 -1.98 -3.15 -3.05
CA MET A 38 -2.48 -4.49 -3.41
C MET A 38 -1.35 -5.50 -3.39
N ALA A 39 -1.68 -6.76 -3.13
CA ALA A 39 -0.72 -7.87 -3.23
C ALA A 39 -0.18 -7.96 -4.66
N MET A 40 1.14 -8.06 -4.79
CA MET A 40 1.81 -8.19 -6.09
C MET A 40 2.10 -9.66 -6.39
N ASP A 41 2.11 -10.01 -7.68
CA ASP A 41 2.59 -11.32 -8.10
C ASP A 41 4.13 -11.42 -7.98
N GLN A 42 4.69 -12.61 -7.86
CA GLN A 42 6.13 -12.80 -7.70
C GLN A 42 6.95 -12.14 -8.82
N ARG A 43 6.42 -12.12 -10.05
CA ARG A 43 7.10 -11.52 -11.20
C ARG A 43 7.12 -10.00 -11.08
N GLU A 44 6.04 -9.38 -10.62
CA GLU A 44 5.92 -7.96 -10.31
C GLU A 44 6.89 -7.54 -9.21
N VAL A 45 6.99 -8.34 -8.15
CA VAL A 45 7.96 -8.14 -7.06
C VAL A 45 9.39 -8.14 -7.61
N ASN A 46 9.74 -9.11 -8.45
CA ASN A 46 11.06 -9.18 -9.07
C ASN A 46 11.36 -7.97 -9.96
N LEU A 47 10.39 -7.55 -10.77
CA LEU A 47 10.53 -6.37 -11.63
C LEU A 47 10.73 -5.09 -10.81
N LEU A 48 9.99 -4.94 -9.71
CA LEU A 48 10.16 -3.82 -8.79
C LEU A 48 11.52 -3.86 -8.09
N PHE A 49 11.96 -5.04 -7.64
CA PHE A 49 13.29 -5.23 -7.06
C PHE A 49 14.39 -4.78 -8.02
N HIS A 50 14.33 -5.19 -9.29
CA HIS A 50 15.31 -4.77 -10.29
C HIS A 50 15.33 -3.25 -10.50
N LEU A 51 14.15 -2.61 -10.51
CA LEU A 51 14.06 -1.15 -10.60
C LEU A 51 14.69 -0.47 -9.38
N ILE A 52 14.33 -0.90 -8.17
CA ILE A 52 14.87 -0.34 -6.92
C ILE A 52 16.39 -0.54 -6.85
N ASN A 53 16.87 -1.73 -7.20
CA ASN A 53 18.30 -2.03 -7.24
C ASN A 53 19.06 -1.18 -8.27
N TYR A 54 18.42 -0.81 -9.39
CA TYR A 54 19.02 0.11 -10.35
C TYR A 54 19.10 1.54 -9.82
N LEU A 55 18.06 2.02 -9.14
CA LEU A 55 17.98 3.38 -8.61
C LEU A 55 18.80 3.57 -7.33
N TYR A 56 19.06 2.49 -6.59
CA TYR A 56 19.83 2.49 -5.36
C TYR A 56 21.21 3.14 -5.55
N GLU A 57 21.52 4.13 -4.70
CA GLU A 57 22.72 4.97 -4.76
C GLU A 57 22.94 5.77 -6.05
N ARG A 58 21.95 5.81 -6.95
CA ARG A 58 22.00 6.60 -8.20
C ARG A 58 21.01 7.76 -8.22
N SER A 59 19.83 7.56 -7.64
CA SER A 59 18.73 8.54 -7.67
C SER A 59 18.07 8.63 -6.30
N SER A 60 17.56 9.81 -5.95
CA SER A 60 16.71 9.97 -4.76
C SER A 60 15.33 9.34 -4.99
N ILE A 61 14.85 8.57 -4.03
CA ILE A 61 13.56 7.87 -4.13
C ILE A 61 12.63 8.40 -3.04
N ILE A 62 11.46 8.90 -3.44
CA ILE A 62 10.36 9.23 -2.54
C ILE A 62 9.30 8.16 -2.71
N LEU A 63 8.94 7.51 -1.61
CA LEU A 63 7.92 6.47 -1.57
C LEU A 63 6.76 6.92 -0.70
N THR A 64 5.54 6.69 -1.19
CA THR A 64 4.35 6.78 -0.35
C THR A 64 3.74 5.39 -0.24
N SER A 65 3.30 5.04 0.96
CA SER A 65 2.57 3.80 1.21
C SER A 65 1.56 4.04 2.32
N ASN A 66 0.43 3.34 2.23
CA ASN A 66 -0.54 3.23 3.31
C ASN A 66 -0.17 2.10 4.31
N LYS A 67 0.99 1.47 4.11
CA LYS A 67 1.47 0.31 4.86
C LYS A 67 2.90 0.54 5.33
N GLY A 68 3.15 0.25 6.60
CA GLY A 68 4.49 0.37 7.17
C GLY A 68 5.44 -0.69 6.61
N PRO A 69 6.77 -0.50 6.66
CA PRO A 69 7.76 -1.48 6.20
C PRO A 69 7.56 -2.89 6.79
N GLU A 70 7.05 -2.97 8.02
CA GLU A 70 6.75 -4.23 8.73
C GLU A 70 5.68 -5.08 8.01
N GLU A 71 4.73 -4.44 7.33
CA GLU A 71 3.62 -5.12 6.63
C GLU A 71 4.00 -5.55 5.20
N TRP A 72 5.18 -5.15 4.70
CA TRP A 72 5.56 -5.41 3.31
C TRP A 72 5.85 -6.88 3.03
N GLY A 73 6.26 -7.64 4.05
CA GLY A 73 6.52 -9.09 3.93
C GLY A 73 5.29 -9.86 3.46
N GLU A 74 4.12 -9.53 4.01
CA GLU A 74 2.85 -10.17 3.64
C GLU A 74 2.40 -9.76 2.23
N LEU A 75 2.65 -8.51 1.83
CA LEU A 75 2.16 -7.93 0.57
C LEU A 75 3.01 -8.35 -0.64
N LEU A 76 4.28 -8.67 -0.41
CA LEU A 76 5.22 -9.14 -1.42
C LEU A 76 5.27 -10.66 -1.55
N GLY A 77 4.85 -11.41 -0.53
CA GLY A 77 4.76 -12.88 -0.55
C GLY A 77 6.10 -13.63 -0.44
N ASP A 78 7.22 -12.99 -0.77
CA ASP A 78 8.57 -13.55 -0.65
C ASP A 78 9.40 -12.76 0.37
N GLN A 79 9.66 -13.39 1.52
CA GLN A 79 10.40 -12.76 2.61
C GLN A 79 11.85 -12.42 2.24
N GLY A 80 12.51 -13.24 1.40
CA GLY A 80 13.88 -13.01 0.98
C GLY A 80 14.01 -11.76 0.12
N ILE A 81 13.15 -11.65 -0.91
CA ILE A 81 13.16 -10.49 -1.81
C ILE A 81 12.66 -9.24 -1.09
N THR A 82 11.66 -9.37 -0.21
CA THR A 82 11.19 -8.27 0.62
C THR A 82 12.32 -7.70 1.46
N THR A 83 13.07 -8.56 2.15
CA THR A 83 14.21 -8.14 2.98
C THR A 83 15.25 -7.43 2.12
N ALA A 84 15.55 -7.95 0.93
CA ALA A 84 16.49 -7.33 0.01
C ALA A 84 16.04 -5.95 -0.52
N ILE A 85 14.74 -5.76 -0.75
CA ILE A 85 14.16 -4.47 -1.11
C ILE A 85 14.28 -3.50 0.07
N LEU A 86 13.84 -3.92 1.26
CA LEU A 86 13.84 -3.09 2.45
C LEU A 86 15.25 -2.66 2.84
N ASP A 87 16.24 -3.56 2.76
CA ASP A 87 17.64 -3.24 3.03
C ASP A 87 18.15 -2.08 2.15
N ARG A 88 17.83 -2.10 0.85
CA ARG A 88 18.21 -1.03 -0.08
C ARG A 88 17.47 0.29 0.20
N LEU A 89 16.18 0.21 0.51
CA LEU A 89 15.38 1.40 0.74
C LEU A 89 15.67 2.06 2.10
N LEU A 90 15.90 1.25 3.13
CA LEU A 90 16.07 1.73 4.51
C LEU A 90 17.52 2.09 4.84
N HIS A 91 18.49 1.82 3.95
CA HIS A 91 19.89 2.16 4.20
C HIS A 91 20.12 3.68 4.38
N ARG A 92 19.46 4.53 3.57
CA ARG A 92 19.59 6.00 3.64
C ARG A 92 18.23 6.67 3.49
N VAL A 93 17.38 6.55 4.50
CA VAL A 93 16.00 7.06 4.45
C VAL A 93 15.65 7.91 5.67
N GLU A 94 14.73 8.83 5.45
CA GLU A 94 13.98 9.49 6.50
C GLU A 94 12.53 8.99 6.42
N VAL A 95 12.06 8.32 7.48
CA VAL A 95 10.70 7.79 7.54
C VAL A 95 9.79 8.84 8.14
N ILE A 96 8.84 9.33 7.34
CA ILE A 96 7.84 10.30 7.78
C ILE A 96 6.51 9.55 7.98
N GLN A 97 6.15 9.34 9.24
CA GLN A 97 4.85 8.78 9.60
C GLN A 97 3.78 9.88 9.55
N LEU A 98 2.79 9.73 8.67
CA LEU A 98 1.65 10.64 8.59
C LEU A 98 0.50 10.15 9.47
N ASN A 99 -0.23 11.09 10.10
CA ASN A 99 -1.34 10.77 10.99
C ASN A 99 -2.54 10.18 10.22
N GLU A 100 -2.86 8.92 10.48
CA GLU A 100 -3.97 8.20 9.82
C GLU A 100 -5.36 8.82 10.11
N ASN A 101 -5.50 9.43 11.29
CA ASN A 101 -6.78 9.99 11.75
C ASN A 101 -7.10 11.36 11.14
N ASP A 102 -6.19 11.95 10.37
CA ASP A 102 -6.35 13.27 9.76
C ASP A 102 -6.46 13.21 8.23
N SER A 103 -7.52 12.55 7.74
CA SER A 103 -7.80 12.51 6.31
C SER A 103 -8.22 13.89 5.80
N TYR A 104 -7.32 14.56 5.08
CA TYR A 104 -7.60 15.83 4.40
C TYR A 104 -8.84 15.75 3.50
N ARG A 105 -9.02 14.61 2.81
CA ARG A 105 -10.16 14.36 1.92
C ARG A 105 -11.48 14.38 2.67
N ILE A 106 -11.54 13.84 3.89
CA ILE A 106 -12.75 13.83 4.71
C ILE A 106 -13.02 15.22 5.29
N LYS A 107 -11.98 15.90 5.79
CA LYS A 107 -12.10 17.24 6.38
C LYS A 107 -12.66 18.28 5.40
N HIS A 108 -12.22 18.23 4.15
CA HIS A 108 -12.60 19.20 3.11
C HIS A 108 -13.63 18.65 2.13
N ARG A 109 -14.32 17.56 2.49
CA ARG A 109 -15.34 16.96 1.63
C ARG A 109 -16.55 17.90 1.53
N THR A 110 -16.69 18.59 0.41
CA THR A 110 -17.92 19.27 0.06
C THR A 110 -18.97 18.23 -0.34
N THR A 111 -20.05 18.11 0.43
CA THR A 111 -21.14 17.20 0.08
C THR A 111 -21.96 17.79 -1.07
N ILE A 112 -22.17 17.00 -2.13
CA ILE A 112 -23.03 17.36 -3.27
C ILE A 112 -24.49 17.51 -2.80
N PHE A 113 -24.88 16.72 -1.81
CA PHE A 113 -26.15 16.85 -1.10
C PHE A 113 -25.93 17.80 0.09
N GLY A 114 -26.78 18.83 0.22
CA GLY A 114 -26.69 19.84 1.28
C GLY A 114 -26.61 19.22 2.68
N LYS A 115 -26.02 19.98 3.60
CA LYS A 115 -25.63 19.65 4.99
C LYS A 115 -26.51 18.62 5.73
N GLU A 116 -26.38 17.34 5.41
CA GLU A 116 -26.56 16.26 6.35
C GLU A 116 -25.21 15.61 6.56
N SER A 117 -24.61 15.93 7.70
CA SER A 117 -23.29 15.52 8.15
C SER A 117 -23.11 14.01 8.02
N VAL A 118 -22.40 13.58 6.98
CA VAL A 118 -22.00 12.19 6.74
C VAL A 118 -21.16 11.64 7.91
N GLN A 119 -20.53 12.51 8.72
CA GLN A 119 -19.91 12.11 9.99
C GLN A 119 -20.88 11.40 10.95
N LYS A 120 -22.15 11.80 11.00
CA LYS A 120 -23.17 11.13 11.83
C LYS A 120 -23.51 9.76 11.24
N LEU A 121 -23.59 9.65 9.92
CA LEU A 121 -23.85 8.38 9.22
C LEU A 121 -22.69 7.38 9.31
N ILE A 122 -21.43 7.83 9.20
CA ILE A 122 -20.24 6.96 9.33
C ILE A 122 -20.09 6.50 10.78
N SER A 123 -20.25 7.39 11.77
CA SER A 123 -20.22 7.00 13.18
C SER A 123 -21.33 5.99 13.52
N ILE A 124 -22.54 6.16 12.98
CA ILE A 124 -23.67 5.24 13.19
C ILE A 124 -23.44 3.89 12.48
N LYS A 125 -22.82 3.88 11.29
CA LYS A 125 -22.49 2.62 10.59
C LYS A 125 -21.33 1.87 11.24
N CYS A 126 -20.28 2.56 11.68
CA CYS A 126 -19.13 1.94 12.35
C CYS A 126 -19.50 1.34 13.71
N SER A 127 -20.34 2.01 14.51
CA SER A 127 -20.78 1.47 15.80
C SER A 127 -21.64 0.21 15.61
N LYS A 128 -22.59 0.22 14.67
CA LYS A 128 -23.45 -0.95 14.38
C LYS A 128 -22.67 -2.14 13.79
N LEU A 129 -21.64 -1.88 12.98
CA LEU A 129 -20.75 -2.93 12.47
C LEU A 129 -19.86 -3.52 13.58
N LEU A 130 -19.34 -2.70 14.50
CA LEU A 130 -18.58 -3.15 15.66
C LEU A 130 -19.44 -3.94 16.66
N ASP A 131 -20.70 -3.55 16.85
CA ASP A 131 -21.66 -4.28 17.69
C ASP A 131 -22.01 -5.65 17.07
N GLY A 132 -22.22 -5.70 15.74
CA GLY A 132 -22.40 -6.96 15.01
C GLY A 132 -21.19 -7.88 15.10
N TYR A 133 -19.97 -7.33 14.99
CA TYR A 133 -18.73 -8.09 15.16
C TYR A 133 -18.54 -8.58 16.60
N LYS A 134 -18.90 -7.79 17.62
CA LYS A 134 -18.89 -8.23 19.03
C LYS A 134 -19.88 -9.36 19.28
N TYR A 135 -21.08 -9.30 18.68
CA TYR A 135 -22.09 -10.37 18.78
C TYR A 135 -21.59 -11.67 18.12
N LEU A 136 -21.02 -11.59 16.91
CA LEU A 136 -20.47 -12.75 16.21
C LEU A 136 -19.24 -13.33 16.93
N LYS A 137 -18.42 -12.49 17.57
CA LYS A 137 -17.29 -12.94 18.39
C LYS A 137 -17.76 -13.64 19.67
N GLN A 138 -18.83 -13.20 20.32
CA GLN A 138 -19.45 -13.90 21.46
C GLN A 138 -20.07 -15.25 21.05
N ILE A 139 -20.76 -15.32 19.92
CA ILE A 139 -21.34 -16.57 19.40
C ILE A 139 -20.24 -17.59 19.06
N ASN A 140 -19.14 -17.15 18.44
CA ASN A 140 -18.03 -18.05 18.12
C ASN A 140 -17.24 -18.46 19.37
N LEU A 141 -17.09 -17.58 20.37
CA LEU A 141 -16.47 -17.92 21.65
C LEU A 141 -17.34 -18.93 22.45
N ALA A 142 -18.66 -18.78 22.42
CA ALA A 142 -19.60 -19.73 23.02
C ALA A 142 -19.64 -21.09 22.29
N ARG A 143 -19.25 -21.15 21.01
CA ARG A 143 -19.12 -22.41 20.26
C ARG A 143 -17.80 -23.15 20.50
N THR A 144 -16.73 -22.43 20.84
CA THR A 144 -15.40 -23.03 21.09
C THR A 144 -15.17 -23.43 22.54
N THR A 145 -15.98 -22.93 23.47
CA THR A 145 -15.96 -23.31 24.89
C THR A 145 -17.22 -24.13 25.15
N GLY A 146 -17.16 -25.41 24.81
CA GLY A 146 -18.36 -26.23 24.59
C GLY A 146 -19.25 -26.45 25.80
N ASP A 147 -20.56 -26.49 25.55
CA ASP A 147 -21.51 -27.19 26.39
C ASP A 147 -21.78 -28.57 25.80
N LYS A 148 -21.26 -29.56 26.53
CA LYS A 148 -21.73 -30.94 26.48
C LYS A 148 -23.20 -30.97 26.93
N TRP A 149 -24.07 -31.41 26.05
CA TRP A 149 -25.28 -32.15 26.39
C TRP A 149 -25.32 -33.40 25.52
#